data_AF-A0A3N4ILS1-F1
#
_entry.id   AF-A0A3N4ILS1-F1
#
_cell.length_a   1.000
_cell.length_b   1.000
_cell.length_c   1.000
_cell.angle_alpha   90.00
_cell.angle_beta   90.00
_cell.angle_gamma   90.00
#
_symmetry.space_group_name_H-M   'P 1'
#
loop_
_entity.id
_entity.type
_entity.pdbx_description
1 polymer ?
#
loop_
_entity_poly.entity_id
_entity_poly.type
_entity_poly.pdbx_seq_one_letter_code
_entity_poly.pdbx_strand_id
1 'polypeptide(L)'
;MDDHSSKIVFPLLDLPTELRLEIYSQCSALTLLQLSHTCASLNAEINSRPSIFKKAPGYRTNNQHTTTPALKLKITDIYRATHISEKSLITKLYPNDETFVNDETA
;
A
#
# COMPACT_ATOMS: atom_id res chain seq x y z
N MET A 1 -19.64 -26.25 25.84
CA MET A 1 -19.88 -24.79 25.95
C MET A 1 -18.97 -24.18 24.92
N ASP A 2 -19.43 -24.23 23.68
CA ASP A 2 -18.59 -24.07 22.50
C ASP A 2 -19.01 -22.75 21.85
N ASP A 3 -18.24 -21.72 22.18
CA ASP A 3 -18.39 -20.36 21.67
C ASP A 3 -18.12 -20.36 20.16
N HIS A 4 -19.18 -20.55 19.38
CA HIS A 4 -19.17 -20.35 17.93
C HIS A 4 -19.31 -18.85 17.63
N SER A 5 -18.37 -18.05 18.16
CA SER A 5 -18.12 -16.69 17.68
C SER A 5 -17.67 -16.81 16.22
N SER A 6 -18.68 -16.90 15.34
CA SER A 6 -18.52 -17.01 13.91
C SER A 6 -17.87 -15.72 13.46
N LYS A 7 -16.55 -15.79 13.25
CA LYS A 7 -15.80 -14.69 12.65
C LYS A 7 -16.47 -14.40 11.31
N ILE A 8 -17.16 -13.27 11.22
CA ILE A 8 -17.70 -12.83 9.94
C ILE A 8 -16.50 -12.48 9.08
N VAL A 9 -16.15 -13.40 8.18
CA VAL A 9 -15.13 -13.16 7.17
C VAL A 9 -15.84 -12.42 6.05
N PHE A 10 -15.48 -11.16 5.85
CA PHE A 10 -15.92 -10.37 4.70
C PHE A 10 -14.85 -10.47 3.62
N PRO A 11 -15.05 -11.29 2.57
CA PRO A 11 -14.03 -11.46 1.55
C PRO A 11 -13.89 -10.16 0.76
N LEU A 12 -12.69 -9.58 0.77
CA LEU A 12 -12.44 -8.30 0.10
C LEU A 12 -12.78 -8.35 -1.40
N LEU A 13 -12.60 -9.51 -2.05
CA LEU A 13 -12.86 -9.70 -3.48
C LEU A 13 -14.35 -9.87 -3.83
N ASP A 14 -15.21 -10.14 -2.85
CA ASP A 14 -16.66 -10.25 -3.06
C ASP A 14 -17.35 -8.89 -2.98
N LEU A 15 -16.63 -7.84 -2.55
CA LEU A 15 -17.13 -6.48 -2.56
C LEU A 15 -17.17 -5.94 -4.00
N PRO A 16 -18.22 -5.16 -4.35
CA PRO A 16 -18.22 -4.35 -5.56
C PRO A 16 -16.95 -3.51 -5.68
N THR A 17 -16.51 -3.31 -6.92
CA THR A 17 -15.26 -2.61 -7.22
C THR A 17 -15.25 -1.21 -6.61
N GLU A 18 -16.37 -0.50 -6.60
CA GLU A 18 -16.54 0.83 -6.00
C GLU A 18 -16.18 0.83 -4.51
N LEU A 19 -16.64 -0.16 -3.75
CA LEU A 19 -16.34 -0.28 -2.32
C LEU A 19 -14.87 -0.64 -2.09
N ARG A 20 -14.30 -1.51 -2.94
CA ARG A 20 -12.87 -1.83 -2.86
C ARG A 20 -12.00 -0.60 -3.13
N LEU A 21 -12.37 0.21 -4.12
CA LEU A 21 -11.70 1.46 -4.43
C LEU A 21 -11.79 2.48 -3.30
N GLU A 22 -12.95 2.58 -2.64
CA GLU A 22 -13.12 3.41 -1.45
C GLU A 22 -12.20 2.94 -0.33
N ILE A 23 -12.10 1.63 -0.07
CA ILE A 23 -11.17 1.06 0.91
C ILE A 23 -9.72 1.41 0.53
N TYR A 24 -9.33 1.26 -0.73
CA TYR A 24 -7.98 1.61 -1.19
C TYR A 24 -7.66 3.09 -0.98
N SER A 25 -8.66 3.97 -1.11
CA SER A 25 -8.49 5.41 -0.92
C SER A 25 -8.12 5.79 0.53
N GLN A 26 -8.48 4.93 1.49
CA GLN A 26 -8.19 5.10 2.92
C GLN A 26 -6.87 4.43 3.35
N CYS A 27 -6.21 3.71 2.44
CA CYS A 27 -4.98 2.97 2.74
C CYS A 27 -3.72 3.82 2.53
N SER A 28 -2.67 3.52 3.29
CA SER A 28 -1.32 4.06 3.03
C SER A 28 -0.73 3.50 1.74
N ALA A 29 0.26 4.18 1.18
CA ALA A 29 0.98 3.71 0.00
C ALA A 29 1.64 2.34 0.25
N LEU A 30 2.14 2.09 1.47
CA LEU A 30 2.69 0.80 1.85
C LEU A 30 1.62 -0.30 1.88
N THR A 31 0.46 -0.01 2.47
CA THR A 31 -0.65 -0.96 2.51
C THR A 31 -1.11 -1.33 1.10
N LEU A 32 -1.23 -0.35 0.21
CA LEU A 32 -1.56 -0.58 -1.20
C LEU A 32 -0.50 -1.41 -1.92
N LEU A 33 0.79 -1.18 -1.64
CA LEU A 33 1.86 -2.01 -2.18
C LEU A 33 1.73 -3.46 -1.71
N GLN A 34 1.51 -3.69 -0.41
CA GLN A 34 1.30 -5.04 0.12
C GLN A 34 0.08 -5.70 -0.51
N LEU A 35 -1.07 -5.02 -0.58
CA LEU A 35 -2.29 -5.52 -1.23
C LEU A 35 -2.03 -5.90 -2.68
N SER A 36 -1.27 -5.08 -3.41
CA SER A 36 -0.91 -5.37 -4.81
C SER A 36 -0.06 -6.64 -4.97
N HIS A 37 0.62 -7.10 -3.92
CA HIS A 37 1.42 -8.33 -3.94
C HIS A 37 0.64 -9.58 -3.50
N THR A 38 -0.58 -9.42 -2.96
CA THR A 38 -1.35 -10.57 -2.44
C THR A 38 -2.01 -11.40 -3.55
N CYS A 39 -2.59 -10.77 -4.58
CA CYS A 39 -3.18 -11.48 -5.71
C CYS A 39 -3.24 -10.62 -6.98
N ALA A 40 -3.44 -11.27 -8.13
CA ALA A 40 -3.44 -10.62 -9.44
C ALA A 40 -4.61 -9.62 -9.64
N SER A 41 -5.79 -9.88 -9.06
CA SER A 41 -6.95 -8.97 -9.18
C SER A 41 -6.65 -7.63 -8.50
N LEU A 42 -6.20 -7.67 -7.24
CA LEU A 42 -5.84 -6.48 -6.48
C LEU A 42 -4.65 -5.75 -7.13
N ASN A 43 -3.69 -6.51 -7.66
CA ASN A 43 -2.58 -5.93 -8.43
C ASN A 43 -3.09 -5.12 -9.62
N ALA A 44 -3.94 -5.70 -10.46
CA ALA A 44 -4.47 -5.05 -11.64
C ALA A 44 -5.31 -3.81 -11.27
N GLU A 45 -6.18 -3.93 -10.27
CA GLU A 45 -7.05 -2.83 -9.84
C GLU A 45 -6.26 -1.63 -9.31
N ILE A 46 -5.35 -1.85 -8.36
CA ILE A 46 -4.54 -0.77 -7.76
C ILE A 46 -3.66 -0.09 -8.81
N ASN A 47 -3.01 -0.87 -9.68
CA ASN A 47 -2.08 -0.35 -10.69
C ASN A 47 -2.79 0.28 -11.89
N SER A 48 -4.03 -0.11 -12.19
CA SER A 48 -4.84 0.54 -13.24
C SER A 48 -5.25 1.97 -12.90
N ARG A 49 -5.19 2.36 -11.60
CA ARG A 49 -5.66 3.66 -11.11
C ARG A 49 -4.58 4.36 -10.28
N PRO A 50 -3.56 4.96 -10.92
CA PRO A 50 -2.50 5.66 -10.21
C PRO A 50 -2.97 6.77 -9.27
N SER A 51 -4.14 7.36 -9.54
CA SER A 51 -4.75 8.39 -8.68
C SER A 51 -5.01 7.92 -7.24
N ILE A 52 -5.15 6.60 -7.01
CA ILE A 52 -5.36 6.02 -5.69
C ILE A 52 -4.09 6.12 -4.87
N PHE A 53 -3.01 5.47 -5.33
CA PHE A 53 -1.77 5.44 -4.57
C PHE A 53 -1.00 6.76 -4.61
N LYS A 54 -1.19 7.60 -5.65
CA LYS A 54 -0.56 8.94 -5.70
C LYS A 54 -1.06 9.91 -4.63
N LYS A 55 -2.28 9.69 -4.12
CA LYS A 55 -2.87 10.47 -3.02
C LYS A 55 -2.70 9.79 -1.66
N ALA A 56 -2.19 8.56 -1.64
CA ALA A 56 -2.08 7.78 -0.43
C ALA A 56 -0.99 8.34 0.50
N PRO A 57 -1.23 8.33 1.82
CA PRO A 57 -0.21 8.69 2.81
C PRO A 57 1.08 7.88 2.62
N GLY A 58 2.23 8.56 2.64
CA GLY A 58 3.55 7.94 2.47
C GLY A 58 4.02 7.77 1.01
N TYR A 59 3.19 8.13 0.02
CA TYR A 59 3.59 8.14 -1.39
C TYR A 59 4.49 9.33 -1.72
N ARG A 60 5.57 9.07 -2.46
CA ARG A 60 6.57 10.06 -2.88
C ARG A 60 6.05 10.79 -4.11
N THR A 61 5.65 12.05 -3.95
CA THR A 61 5.11 12.89 -5.02
C THR A 61 6.17 13.50 -5.94
N ASN A 62 7.42 13.04 -5.87
CA ASN A 62 8.55 13.69 -6.51
C ASN A 62 8.38 13.75 -8.04
N ASN A 63 8.04 14.93 -8.55
CA ASN A 63 7.95 15.30 -9.96
C ASN A 63 9.28 15.23 -10.74
N GLN A 64 10.33 14.56 -10.23
CA GLN A 64 11.70 14.82 -10.69
C GLN A 64 12.47 13.62 -11.25
N HIS A 65 11.89 12.43 -11.40
CA HIS A 65 12.55 11.40 -12.22
C HIS A 65 11.56 10.32 -12.65
N THR A 66 10.92 10.51 -13.81
CA THR A 66 10.74 9.51 -14.87
C THR A 66 9.68 10.00 -15.86
N THR A 67 10.10 10.12 -17.12
CA THR A 67 9.31 10.42 -18.32
C THR A 67 8.35 9.28 -18.68
N THR A 68 7.97 8.45 -17.72
CA THR A 68 7.08 7.30 -17.89
C THR A 68 6.07 7.34 -16.75
N PRO A 69 4.75 7.38 -17.03
CA PRO A 69 3.76 7.22 -15.98
C PRO A 69 3.98 5.83 -15.38
N ALA A 70 4.53 5.76 -14.18
CA ALA A 70 4.66 4.50 -13.46
C ALA A 70 3.26 3.93 -13.28
N LEU A 71 2.91 2.97 -14.14
CA LEU A 71 1.67 2.21 -14.07
C LEU A 71 1.68 1.25 -12.87
N LYS A 72 2.83 1.08 -12.21
CA LYS A 72 3.01 0.11 -11.13
C LYS A 72 3.63 0.75 -9.90
N LEU A 73 2.93 0.64 -8.77
CA LEU A 73 3.41 1.06 -7.45
C LEU A 73 4.62 0.21 -7.03
N LYS A 74 5.68 0.87 -6.56
CA LYS A 74 6.91 0.23 -6.08
C LYS A 74 7.28 0.72 -4.68
N ILE A 75 8.14 -0.05 -4.01
CA ILE A 75 8.68 0.33 -2.70
C ILE A 75 9.46 1.65 -2.76
N THR A 76 10.17 1.91 -3.86
CA THR A 76 10.90 3.16 -4.12
C THR A 76 10.00 4.40 -4.21
N ASP A 77 8.71 4.19 -4.48
CA ASP A 77 7.71 5.27 -4.54
C ASP A 77 7.15 5.60 -3.15
N ILE A 78 7.58 4.90 -2.10
CA ILE A 78 7.16 5.13 -0.72
C ILE A 78 8.31 5.82 0.00
N TYR A 79 8.07 7.01 0.56
CA TYR A 79 9.12 7.77 1.27
C TYR A 79 8.98 7.74 2.78
N ARG A 80 7.80 7.38 3.29
CA ARG A 80 7.51 7.42 4.72
C ARG A 80 6.51 6.35 5.10
N ALA A 81 6.85 5.62 6.17
CA ALA A 81 5.90 4.84 6.93
C ALA A 81 5.04 5.77 7.78
N THR A 82 3.72 5.62 7.67
CA THR A 82 2.74 6.45 8.36
C THR A 82 2.59 6.07 9.84
N HIS A 83 2.93 4.83 10.19
CA HIS A 83 2.90 4.29 11.55
C HIS A 83 4.18 3.53 11.92
N ILE A 84 4.43 3.39 13.23
CA ILE A 84 5.55 2.60 13.78
C ILE A 84 5.52 1.15 13.29
N SER A 85 4.31 0.57 13.20
CA SER A 85 4.12 -0.78 12.65
C SER A 85 4.58 -0.87 11.20
N GLU A 86 4.30 0.15 10.38
CA GLU A 86 4.79 0.22 9.01
C GLU A 86 6.31 0.33 8.94
N LYS A 87 6.95 1.14 9.80
CA LYS A 87 8.42 1.22 9.87
C LYS A 87 9.03 -0.16 10.12
N SER A 88 8.52 -0.87 11.13
CA SER A 88 8.98 -2.23 11.46
C SER A 88 8.77 -3.21 10.31
N LEU A 89 7.63 -3.13 9.61
CA LEU A 89 7.35 -3.96 8.44
C LEU A 89 8.29 -3.66 7.27
N ILE A 90 8.59 -2.39 7.00
CA ILE A 90 9.52 -2.01 5.93
C ILE A 90 10.91 -2.57 6.21
N THR A 91 11.45 -2.37 7.42
CA THR A 91 12.76 -2.91 7.80
C THR A 91 12.81 -4.43 7.67
N LYS A 92 11.71 -5.12 7.94
CA LYS A 92 11.63 -6.59 7.87
C LYS A 92 11.46 -7.12 6.44
N LEU A 93 10.63 -6.48 5.62
CA LEU A 93 10.26 -6.95 4.28
C LEU A 93 11.18 -6.42 3.18
N TYR A 94 11.81 -5.28 3.41
CA TYR A 94 12.67 -4.57 2.45
C TYR A 94 14.00 -4.15 3.09
N PRO A 95 14.80 -5.09 3.62
CA PRO A 95 16.02 -4.77 4.37
C PRO A 95 17.12 -4.09 3.53
N ASN A 96 17.05 -4.22 2.21
CA ASN A 96 18.05 -3.66 1.29
C ASN A 96 17.62 -2.31 0.69
N ASP A 97 16.47 -1.76 1.11
CA ASP A 97 15.97 -0.49 0.58
C ASP A 97 16.42 0.68 1.48
N GLU A 98 17.46 1.38 1.05
CA GLU A 98 18.06 2.50 1.80
C GLU A 98 17.19 3.77 1.83
N THR A 99 16.03 3.76 1.18
CA THR A 99 15.17 4.96 1.07
C THR A 99 14.57 5.44 2.40
N PHE A 100 14.70 4.65 3.48
CA PHE A 100 14.07 4.90 4.79
C PHE A 100 15.05 5.22 5.94
N VAL A 101 16.36 5.36 5.67
CA VAL A 101 17.40 5.40 6.71
C VAL A 101 17.54 6.77 7.42
N ASN A 102 16.91 7.86 6.96
CA ASN A 102 17.36 9.22 7.31
C ASN A 102 16.39 10.14 8.07
N ASP A 103 15.38 9.65 8.79
CA ASP A 103 14.40 10.53 9.48
C ASP A 103 14.54 10.58 11.01
N GLU A 104 15.72 10.27 11.57
CA GLU A 104 15.97 10.27 13.03
C GLU A 104 17.07 11.25 13.49
N THR A 105 17.35 12.29 12.68
CA THR A 105 18.20 13.41 13.09
C THR A 105 17.58 14.76 12.71
N ALA A 106 16.64 15.24 13.52
CA ALA A 106 16.32 16.66 13.69
C ALA A 106 15.57 16.89 15.02
#